data_AF-A0AA43RS73-F1
#
_entry.id   AF-A0AA43RS73-F1
#
_cell.length_a   1.000
_cell.length_b   1.000
_cell.length_c   1.000
_cell.angle_alpha   90.00
_cell.angle_beta   90.00
_cell.angle_gamma   90.00
#
_symmetry.space_group_name_H-M   'P 1'
#
loop_
_entity.id
_entity.type
_entity.pdbx_description
1 polymer ?
#
loop_
_entity_poly.entity_id
_entity_poly.type
_entity_poly.pdbx_seq_one_letter_code
_entity_poly.pdbx_strand_id
1 'polypeptide(L)'
;MKTNITRTFALTAFVLLSVSTKAQSFSLNELTTLAKCDYDAFNTTMVEKGYVQRGSKSWGGAVAQRTYVLGDNIVVGDVRGVGSNTTVLAWRFNDVTDYKNILQELKDAEYEQTNREVRNGNKYESLYFERGTLRIIVTKDLAKEYERSYSISLMYTPLTTQ
;
A
#
# COMPACT_ATOMS: atom_id res chain seq x y z
N MET A 1 50.94 -38.42 19.01
CA MET A 1 49.53 -38.87 19.16
C MET A 1 48.74 -37.71 19.75
N LYS A 2 47.62 -37.33 19.10
CA LYS A 2 46.58 -36.35 19.53
C LYS A 2 46.93 -34.85 19.40
N THR A 3 46.50 -34.17 18.32
CA THR A 3 45.24 -33.37 18.11
C THR A 3 45.36 -31.93 18.63
N ASN A 4 44.93 -30.82 18.01
CA ASN A 4 44.13 -30.45 16.82
C ASN A 4 44.56 -29.01 16.45
N ILE A 5 44.87 -28.67 15.19
CA ILE A 5 43.95 -28.20 14.15
C ILE A 5 43.05 -27.04 14.63
N THR A 6 43.52 -25.84 14.29
CA THR A 6 42.77 -24.69 13.75
C THR A 6 41.99 -23.79 14.71
N ARG A 7 42.62 -22.67 15.06
CA ARG A 7 41.93 -21.41 15.38
C ARG A 7 41.34 -20.83 14.10
N THR A 8 40.20 -21.36 13.65
CA THR A 8 39.36 -20.64 12.69
C THR A 8 38.54 -19.65 13.50
N PHE A 9 39.00 -18.40 13.56
CA PHE A 9 38.10 -17.29 13.86
C PHE A 9 37.04 -17.30 12.77
N ALA A 10 35.87 -17.86 13.06
CA ALA A 10 34.67 -17.60 12.30
C ALA A 10 34.31 -16.13 12.53
N LEU A 11 34.96 -15.24 11.79
CA LEU A 11 34.37 -13.96 11.38
C LEU A 11 33.22 -14.34 10.43
N THR A 12 32.12 -14.84 11.00
CA THR A 12 30.87 -14.90 10.27
C THR A 12 30.51 -13.46 10.01
N ALA A 13 30.77 -13.04 8.78
CA ALA A 13 30.42 -11.73 8.26
C ALA A 13 29.02 -11.38 8.78
N PHE A 14 28.93 -10.27 9.51
CA PHE A 14 27.69 -9.52 9.62
C PHE A 14 27.38 -9.12 8.19
N VAL A 15 26.67 -9.98 7.46
CA VAL A 15 26.05 -9.65 6.20
C VAL A 15 25.03 -8.60 6.59
N LEU A 16 25.48 -7.35 6.56
CA LEU A 16 24.62 -6.20 6.34
C LEU A 16 23.79 -6.61 5.14
N LEU A 17 22.55 -7.02 5.43
CA LEU A 17 21.48 -7.10 4.48
C LEU A 17 21.21 -5.66 4.01
N SER A 18 22.16 -5.10 3.25
CA SER A 18 21.87 -4.13 2.21
C SER A 18 21.15 -4.88 1.10
N VAL A 19 20.00 -5.48 1.46
CA VAL A 19 18.92 -5.64 0.51
C VAL A 19 18.63 -4.20 0.15
N SER A 20 18.93 -3.84 -1.08
CA SER A 20 18.26 -2.73 -1.73
C SER A 20 16.77 -3.04 -1.60
N THR A 21 16.15 -2.60 -0.50
CA THR A 21 14.74 -2.80 -0.22
C THR A 21 13.99 -1.95 -1.23
N LYS A 22 13.88 -2.45 -2.47
CA LYS A 22 12.78 -2.08 -3.35
C LYS A 22 11.55 -2.17 -2.47
N ALA A 23 10.76 -1.10 -2.44
CA ALA A 23 9.57 -1.13 -1.62
C ALA A 23 8.74 -2.35 -1.99
N GLN A 24 8.32 -3.09 -0.98
CA GLN A 24 7.50 -4.26 -1.26
C GLN A 24 6.16 -3.75 -1.82
N SER A 25 5.87 -4.21 -3.03
CA SER A 25 4.62 -3.98 -3.72
C SER A 25 3.46 -4.62 -2.96
N PHE A 26 2.24 -4.18 -3.27
CA PHE A 26 1.02 -4.82 -2.82
C PHE A 26 0.21 -5.29 -4.03
N SER A 27 -0.31 -6.50 -3.93
CA SER A 27 -1.43 -6.98 -4.75
C SER A 27 -2.75 -6.33 -4.30
N LEU A 28 -3.75 -6.36 -5.18
CA LEU A 28 -5.13 -5.98 -4.89
C LEU A 28 -5.70 -6.78 -3.72
N ASN A 29 -5.40 -8.08 -3.64
CA ASN A 29 -5.88 -8.92 -2.55
C ASN A 29 -5.28 -8.51 -1.19
N GLU A 30 -3.99 -8.18 -1.14
CA GLU A 30 -3.37 -7.65 0.08
C GLU A 30 -3.99 -6.32 0.50
N LEU A 31 -4.19 -5.39 -0.44
CA LEU A 31 -4.79 -4.08 -0.16
C LEU A 31 -6.24 -4.21 0.34
N THR A 32 -7.03 -5.08 -0.28
CA THR A 32 -8.42 -5.30 0.14
C THR A 32 -8.51 -6.03 1.48
N THR A 33 -7.54 -6.89 1.81
CA THR A 33 -7.41 -7.51 3.14
C THR A 33 -7.04 -6.46 4.18
N LEU A 34 -6.07 -5.60 3.87
CA LEU A 34 -5.65 -4.50 4.74
C LEU A 34 -6.78 -3.51 5.02
N ALA A 35 -7.61 -3.19 4.02
CA ALA A 35 -8.76 -2.32 4.17
C ALA A 35 -9.87 -2.90 5.07
N LYS A 36 -9.79 -4.19 5.46
CA LYS A 36 -10.79 -4.87 6.29
C LYS A 36 -10.27 -5.25 7.68
N CYS A 37 -8.95 -5.25 7.87
CA CYS A 37 -8.32 -5.68 9.10
C CYS A 37 -8.36 -4.59 10.18
N ASP A 38 -8.08 -4.99 11.43
CA ASP A 38 -7.90 -4.05 12.52
C ASP A 38 -6.52 -3.36 12.46
N TYR A 39 -6.30 -2.44 13.40
CA TYR A 39 -5.07 -1.65 13.44
C TYR A 39 -3.82 -2.51 13.68
N ASP A 40 -3.90 -3.52 14.54
CA ASP A 40 -2.74 -4.31 14.92
C ASP A 40 -2.28 -5.18 13.75
N ALA A 41 -3.22 -5.80 13.03
CA ALA A 41 -2.95 -6.54 11.80
C ALA A 41 -2.42 -5.63 10.68
N PHE A 42 -2.99 -4.42 10.53
CA PHE A 42 -2.51 -3.43 9.57
C PHE A 42 -1.06 -3.03 9.85
N ASN A 43 -0.77 -2.65 11.10
CA ASN A 43 0.55 -2.23 11.53
C ASN A 43 1.58 -3.34 11.36
N THR A 44 1.23 -4.57 11.74
CA THR A 44 2.10 -5.75 11.58
C THR A 44 2.46 -5.96 10.10
N THR A 45 1.47 -5.94 9.20
CA THR A 45 1.71 -6.11 7.76
C THR A 45 2.61 -5.01 7.18
N MET A 46 2.42 -3.76 7.60
CA MET A 46 3.26 -2.64 7.15
C MET A 46 4.71 -2.82 7.58
N VAL A 47 4.94 -3.19 8.84
CA VAL A 47 6.28 -3.41 9.40
C VAL A 47 6.96 -4.62 8.73
N GLU A 48 6.24 -5.72 8.52
CA GLU A 48 6.75 -6.91 7.82
C GLU A 48 7.16 -6.62 6.37
N LYS A 49 6.42 -5.74 5.67
CA LYS A 49 6.78 -5.25 4.33
C LYS A 49 7.91 -4.22 4.34
N GLY A 50 8.42 -3.86 5.52
CA GLY A 50 9.54 -2.93 5.71
C GLY A 50 9.15 -1.45 5.71
N TYR A 51 7.86 -1.13 5.74
CA TYR A 51 7.42 0.26 5.86
C TYR A 51 7.62 0.79 7.28
N VAL A 52 8.05 2.04 7.38
CA VAL A 52 8.26 2.73 8.65
C VAL A 52 7.13 3.74 8.89
N GLN A 53 6.52 3.68 10.07
CA GLN A 53 5.51 4.66 10.47
C GLN A 53 6.18 6.04 10.64
N ARG A 54 5.77 7.03 9.84
CA ARG A 54 6.30 8.40 9.90
C ARG A 54 5.43 9.38 10.67
N GLY A 55 4.26 8.93 11.13
CA GLY A 55 3.45 9.66 12.08
C GLY A 55 1.98 9.30 12.02
N SER A 56 1.24 9.97 12.88
CA SER A 56 -0.21 10.12 12.77
C SER A 56 -0.55 11.58 12.65
N LYS A 57 -1.28 11.93 11.60
CA LYS A 57 -1.88 13.26 11.49
C LYS A 57 -3.37 13.12 11.72
N SER A 58 -3.85 13.72 12.80
CA SER A 58 -5.26 14.02 12.98
C SER A 58 -5.57 15.28 12.17
N TRP A 59 -6.06 15.14 10.94
CA TRP A 59 -6.70 16.27 10.25
C TRP A 59 -8.11 16.44 10.83
N GLY A 60 -8.37 17.57 11.49
CA GLY A 60 -9.74 18.00 11.80
C GLY A 60 -10.55 17.15 12.79
N GLY A 61 -9.91 16.38 13.68
CA GLY A 61 -10.54 16.01 14.96
C GLY A 61 -11.36 14.73 15.07
N ALA A 62 -11.33 13.78 14.11
CA ALA A 62 -12.07 12.52 14.31
C ALA A 62 -11.35 11.23 13.89
N VAL A 63 -10.22 11.31 13.16
CA VAL A 63 -9.64 10.10 12.59
C VAL A 63 -8.12 10.07 12.63
N ALA A 64 -7.57 9.02 13.25
CA ALA A 64 -6.14 8.77 13.30
C ALA A 64 -5.66 8.18 11.97
N GLN A 65 -5.39 9.04 10.99
CA GLN A 65 -4.70 8.61 9.77
C GLN A 65 -3.25 8.26 10.12
N ARG A 66 -2.83 7.05 9.77
CA ARG A 66 -1.46 6.59 9.96
C ARG A 66 -0.74 6.55 8.62
N THR A 67 0.45 7.12 8.60
CA THR A 67 1.27 7.20 7.39
C THR A 67 2.50 6.30 7.54
N TYR A 68 2.65 5.38 6.60
CA TYR A 68 3.76 4.44 6.49
C TYR A 68 4.54 4.75 5.22
N VAL A 69 5.87 4.75 5.29
CA VAL A 69 6.72 5.06 4.13
C VAL A 69 7.81 4.01 3.91
N LEU A 70 8.15 3.77 2.66
CA LEU A 70 9.28 2.95 2.24
C LEU A 70 9.87 3.51 0.94
N GLY A 71 11.02 4.19 1.05
CA GLY A 71 11.52 5.04 -0.04
C GLY A 71 10.50 6.13 -0.38
N ASP A 72 10.12 6.22 -1.65
CA ASP A 72 9.11 7.18 -2.15
C ASP A 72 7.67 6.67 -2.04
N ASN A 73 7.48 5.40 -1.66
CA ASN A 73 6.17 4.78 -1.54
C ASN A 73 5.53 5.18 -0.21
N ILE A 74 4.25 5.52 -0.28
CA ILE A 74 3.49 6.00 0.88
C ILE A 74 2.22 5.19 0.97
N VAL A 75 1.97 4.62 2.14
CA VAL A 75 0.68 4.05 2.50
C VAL A 75 0.04 4.94 3.56
N VAL A 76 -1.20 5.34 3.31
CA VAL A 76 -2.05 6.04 4.27
C VAL A 76 -3.21 5.12 4.60
N GLY A 77 -3.27 4.67 5.85
CA GLY A 77 -4.38 3.90 6.37
C GLY A 77 -5.21 4.77 7.32
N ASP A 78 -6.49 4.93 7.00
CA ASP A 78 -7.52 5.30 7.95
C ASP A 78 -8.13 4.01 8.50
N VAL A 79 -7.48 3.44 9.51
CA VAL A 79 -7.96 2.26 10.21
C VAL A 79 -8.87 2.72 11.34
N ARG A 80 -10.14 2.94 11.01
CA ARG A 80 -11.26 3.20 11.94
C ARG A 80 -10.96 4.25 13.02
N GLY A 81 -11.15 5.53 12.67
CA GLY A 81 -11.49 6.57 13.65
C GLY A 81 -12.92 6.43 14.17
N VAL A 82 -13.14 6.83 15.42
CA VAL A 82 -14.43 6.73 16.14
C VAL A 82 -15.54 7.46 15.35
N GLY A 83 -16.56 6.74 14.89
CA GLY A 83 -17.80 7.31 14.34
C GLY A 83 -18.12 7.03 12.87
N SER A 84 -17.23 6.36 12.11
CA SER A 84 -17.54 5.88 10.75
C SER A 84 -17.28 4.38 10.62
N ASN A 85 -18.21 3.65 10.03
CA ASN A 85 -18.01 2.22 9.69
C ASN A 85 -17.11 2.04 8.46
N THR A 86 -16.67 3.12 7.84
CA THR A 86 -15.89 3.08 6.60
C THR A 86 -14.39 3.10 6.89
N THR A 87 -13.65 2.28 6.15
CA THR A 87 -12.18 2.25 6.17
C THR A 87 -11.66 2.78 4.84
N VAL A 88 -10.66 3.66 4.89
CA VAL A 88 -10.01 4.21 3.70
C VAL A 88 -8.53 3.83 3.73
N LEU A 89 -8.04 3.27 2.63
CA LEU A 89 -6.64 2.91 2.44
C LEU A 89 -6.16 3.53 1.13
N ALA A 90 -5.03 4.22 1.15
CA ALA A 90 -4.38 4.70 -0.06
C ALA A 90 -2.93 4.24 -0.09
N TRP A 91 -2.50 3.74 -1.24
CA TRP A 91 -1.10 3.43 -1.51
C TRP A 91 -0.64 4.21 -2.75
N ARG A 92 0.42 5.00 -2.58
CA ARG A 92 1.09 5.75 -3.63
C ARG A 92 2.44 5.13 -3.92
N PHE A 93 2.73 4.91 -5.20
CA PHE A 93 3.94 4.25 -5.68
C PHE A 93 4.37 4.82 -7.05
N ASN A 94 5.60 4.55 -7.45
CA ASN A 94 6.20 5.13 -8.67
C ASN A 94 6.43 4.11 -9.79
N ASP A 95 6.23 2.81 -9.52
CA ASP A 95 6.43 1.75 -10.52
C ASP A 95 5.18 1.55 -11.40
N VAL A 96 5.35 1.66 -12.71
CA VAL A 96 4.27 1.43 -13.69
C VAL A 96 3.86 -0.04 -13.76
N THR A 97 4.74 -0.95 -13.35
CA THR A 97 4.47 -2.39 -13.31
C THR A 97 3.40 -2.69 -12.28
N ASP A 98 3.52 -2.12 -11.07
CA ASP A 98 2.51 -2.24 -10.02
C ASP A 98 1.15 -1.69 -10.48
N TYR A 99 1.15 -0.55 -11.18
CA TYR A 99 -0.06 0.03 -11.74
C TYR A 99 -0.75 -0.92 -12.72
N LYS A 100 0.01 -1.52 -13.64
CA LYS A 100 -0.51 -2.47 -14.63
C LYS A 100 -1.00 -3.76 -13.98
N ASN A 101 -0.27 -4.29 -13.00
CA ASN A 101 -0.66 -5.49 -12.26
C ASN A 101 -1.99 -5.27 -11.53
N ILE A 102 -2.15 -4.14 -10.84
CA ILE A 102 -3.41 -3.79 -10.16
C ILE A 102 -4.58 -3.69 -11.15
N LEU A 103 -4.40 -3.07 -12.32
CA LEU A 103 -5.45 -3.01 -13.33
C LEU A 103 -5.82 -4.40 -13.87
N GLN A 104 -4.85 -5.28 -14.04
CA GLN A 104 -5.08 -6.65 -14.46
C GLN A 104 -5.82 -7.44 -13.38
N GLU A 105 -5.41 -7.32 -12.12
CA GLU A 105 -6.08 -7.97 -10.98
C GLU A 105 -7.51 -7.49 -10.79
N LEU A 106 -7.79 -6.20 -11.01
CA LEU A 106 -9.16 -5.67 -10.98
C LEU A 106 -10.05 -6.29 -12.05
N LYS A 107 -9.49 -6.47 -13.26
CA LYS A 107 -10.18 -7.12 -14.37
C LYS A 107 -10.42 -8.60 -14.09
N ASP A 108 -9.40 -9.32 -13.62
CA ASP A 108 -9.49 -10.76 -13.31
C ASP A 108 -10.43 -11.03 -12.14
N ALA A 109 -10.55 -10.09 -11.21
CA ALA A 109 -11.51 -10.12 -10.11
C ALA A 109 -12.90 -9.54 -10.48
N GLU A 110 -13.15 -9.23 -11.75
CA GLU A 110 -14.46 -8.77 -12.26
C GLU A 110 -15.00 -7.53 -11.53
N TYR A 111 -14.13 -6.58 -11.19
CA TYR A 111 -14.57 -5.27 -10.71
C TYR A 111 -15.21 -4.47 -11.84
N GLU A 112 -16.39 -3.90 -11.59
CA GLU A 112 -17.06 -3.04 -12.57
C GLU A 112 -16.39 -1.67 -12.60
N GLN A 113 -15.94 -1.21 -13.78
CA GLN A 113 -15.46 0.15 -13.96
C GLN A 113 -16.66 1.10 -14.13
N THR A 114 -16.97 1.88 -13.09
CA THR A 114 -18.15 2.74 -13.04
C THR A 114 -17.91 4.13 -13.64
N ASN A 115 -16.67 4.61 -13.62
CA ASN A 115 -16.33 5.93 -14.13
C ASN A 115 -14.86 6.02 -14.57
N ARG A 116 -14.57 7.02 -15.40
CA ARG A 116 -13.22 7.38 -15.85
C ARG A 116 -13.10 8.89 -15.95
N GLU A 117 -12.14 9.45 -15.23
CA GLU A 117 -11.80 10.86 -15.30
C GLU A 117 -10.42 11.03 -15.94
N VAL A 118 -10.30 12.01 -16.85
CA VAL A 118 -9.04 12.34 -17.52
C VAL A 118 -8.84 13.84 -17.56
N ARG A 119 -7.64 14.31 -17.22
CA ARG A 119 -7.27 15.73 -17.21
C ARG A 119 -5.87 15.94 -17.79
N ASN A 120 -5.53 17.20 -18.08
CA ASN A 120 -4.19 17.62 -18.52
C ASN A 120 -3.64 16.84 -19.73
N GLY A 121 -4.46 16.64 -20.76
CA GLY A 121 -4.04 15.92 -21.97
C GLY A 121 -3.63 14.47 -21.70
N ASN A 122 -4.40 13.77 -20.87
CA ASN A 122 -4.17 12.38 -20.44
C ASN A 122 -2.98 12.16 -19.51
N LYS A 123 -2.33 13.23 -19.03
CA LYS A 123 -1.29 13.13 -18.00
C LYS A 123 -1.87 12.75 -16.64
N TYR A 124 -3.13 13.07 -16.38
CA TYR A 124 -3.85 12.61 -15.18
C TYR A 124 -5.03 11.74 -15.61
N GLU A 125 -5.17 10.57 -15.00
CA GLU A 125 -6.33 9.69 -15.18
C GLU A 125 -6.68 9.00 -13.87
N SER A 126 -7.98 8.98 -13.54
CA SER A 126 -8.55 8.21 -12.44
C SER A 126 -9.61 7.27 -12.98
N LEU A 127 -9.46 5.99 -12.66
CA LEU A 127 -10.39 4.92 -13.00
C LEU A 127 -11.10 4.48 -11.73
N TYR A 128 -12.43 4.46 -11.78
CA TYR A 128 -13.28 4.15 -10.64
C TYR A 128 -13.87 2.77 -10.82
N PHE A 129 -13.73 1.95 -9.79
CA PHE A 129 -14.17 0.56 -9.75
C PHE A 129 -15.02 0.30 -8.53
N GLU A 130 -16.05 -0.54 -8.67
CA GLU A 130 -16.90 -0.95 -7.55
C GLU A 130 -17.16 -2.46 -7.58
N ARG A 131 -17.22 -3.06 -6.39
CA ARG A 131 -17.70 -4.44 -6.20
C ARG A 131 -18.19 -4.64 -4.76
N GLY A 132 -19.51 -4.70 -4.59
CA GLY A 132 -20.15 -4.86 -3.29
C GLY A 132 -19.77 -3.73 -2.31
N THR A 133 -19.13 -4.09 -1.20
CA THR A 133 -18.71 -3.16 -0.14
C THR A 133 -17.43 -2.37 -0.44
N LEU A 134 -16.80 -2.62 -1.59
CA LEU A 134 -15.51 -2.03 -1.96
C LEU A 134 -15.68 -1.06 -3.12
N ARG A 135 -15.15 0.15 -2.94
CA ARG A 135 -14.91 1.13 -4.00
C ARG A 135 -13.43 1.35 -4.14
N ILE A 136 -12.92 1.34 -5.36
CA ILE A 136 -11.49 1.44 -5.66
C ILE A 136 -11.28 2.53 -6.70
N ILE A 137 -10.30 3.38 -6.48
CA ILE A 137 -9.85 4.39 -7.43
C ILE A 137 -8.39 4.10 -7.76
N VAL A 138 -8.09 3.89 -9.03
CA VAL A 138 -6.71 3.75 -9.51
C VAL A 138 -6.37 5.00 -10.30
N THR A 139 -5.32 5.71 -9.87
CA THR A 139 -4.92 6.98 -10.47
C THR A 139 -3.51 6.89 -11.02
N LYS A 140 -3.29 7.47 -12.20
CA LYS A 140 -1.97 7.84 -12.70
C LYS A 140 -1.87 9.35 -12.77
N ASP A 141 -0.78 9.90 -12.26
CA ASP A 141 -0.41 11.30 -12.37
C ASP A 141 0.99 11.42 -12.95
N LEU A 142 1.04 11.89 -14.19
CA LEU A 142 2.21 12.14 -15.02
C LEU A 142 2.31 13.64 -15.37
N ALA A 143 1.60 14.50 -14.64
CA ALA A 143 1.56 15.94 -14.93
C ALA A 143 2.93 16.60 -14.81
N LYS A 144 3.79 16.07 -13.92
CA LYS A 144 5.18 16.49 -13.74
C LYS A 144 6.11 15.56 -14.50
N GLU A 145 6.95 16.12 -15.39
CA GLU A 145 7.84 15.34 -16.28
C GLU A 145 8.79 14.37 -15.56
N TYR A 146 9.18 14.69 -14.32
CA TYR A 146 10.15 13.92 -13.53
C TYR A 146 9.54 13.19 -12.33
N GLU A 147 8.23 13.33 -12.08
CA GLU A 147 7.53 12.66 -10.99
C GLU A 147 6.35 11.88 -11.57
N ARG A 148 6.59 10.60 -11.85
CA ARG A 148 5.51 9.66 -12.17
C ARG A 148 4.97 9.12 -10.87
N SER A 149 3.72 9.44 -10.56
CA SER A 149 3.04 8.95 -9.38
C SER A 149 1.84 8.13 -9.80
N TYR A 150 1.72 6.94 -9.25
CA TYR A 150 0.54 6.10 -9.33
C TYR A 150 -0.05 5.96 -7.93
N SER A 151 -1.35 5.75 -7.86
CA SER A 151 -1.97 5.40 -6.59
C SER A 151 -3.15 4.47 -6.78
N ILE A 152 -3.42 3.72 -5.73
CA ILE A 152 -4.67 3.01 -5.52
C ILE A 152 -5.27 3.48 -4.19
N SER A 153 -6.54 3.87 -4.23
CA SER A 153 -7.33 4.21 -3.05
C SER A 153 -8.48 3.24 -2.94
N LEU A 154 -8.70 2.69 -1.75
CA LEU A 154 -9.76 1.76 -1.44
C LEU A 154 -10.63 2.34 -0.35
N MET A 155 -11.94 2.22 -0.53
CA MET A 155 -12.94 2.50 0.47
C MET A 155 -13.72 1.22 0.73
N TYR A 156 -13.70 0.77 1.98
CA TYR A 156 -14.47 -0.38 2.44
C TYR A 156 -15.58 0.08 3.37
N THR A 157 -16.83 -0.26 3.05
CA THR A 157 -17.98 0.00 3.92
C THR A 157 -18.67 -1.33 4.23
N PRO A 158 -18.57 -1.86 5.45
CA PRO A 158 -19.26 -3.07 5.86
C PRO A 158 -20.77 -2.92 5.64
N LEU A 159 -21.41 -4.00 5.21
CA LEU A 159 -22.87 -4.06 5.25
C LEU A 159 -23.30 -4.00 6.71
N THR A 160 -24.10 -3.01 7.09
CA THR A 160 -24.80 -3.04 8.38
C THR A 160 -25.80 -4.18 8.33
N THR A 161 -25.58 -5.21 9.14
CA THR A 161 -26.64 -6.17 9.50
C THR A 161 -27.75 -5.38 10.17
N GLN A 162 -28.90 -5.25 9.50
CA GLN A 162 -30.17 -4.87 10.12
C GLN A 162 -30.72 -6.03 10.93
#